data_AF-A0AA52HA18-F1
#
_entry.id   AF-A0AA52HA18-F1
#
_cell.length_a   1.000
_cell.length_b   1.000
_cell.length_c   1.000
_cell.angle_alpha   90.00
_cell.angle_beta   90.00
_cell.angle_gamma   90.00
#
_symmetry.space_group_name_H-M   'P 1'
#
loop_
_entity.id
_entity.type
_entity.pdbx_description
1 polymer ?
#
loop_
_entity_poly.entity_id
_entity_poly.type
_entity_poly.pdbx_seq_one_letter_code
_entity_poly.pdbx_strand_id
1 'polypeptide(L)'
;MTKTSSLMKRIIIGKSLGFLFGLIGTLAYLMLDPTIAMRFQVGFVLWYTTLGAIVAMMGVYTYHPLLKLSLPWWFRGTLMGVWMNFLLVLFAPDVVTRIFTTMDIGLTSPYWLLLEGAVFGLLIDYLATRYAGEGAACALADQKGDAI
;
A
#
# COMPACT_ATOMS: atom_id res chain seq x y z
N MET A 1 7.46 -22.97 -18.23
CA MET A 1 6.62 -21.87 -17.71
C MET A 1 6.75 -21.90 -16.20
N THR A 2 7.60 -21.05 -15.61
CA THR A 2 7.89 -21.10 -14.16
C THR A 2 6.62 -20.82 -13.38
N LYS A 3 6.22 -21.76 -12.52
CA LYS A 3 5.01 -21.70 -11.72
C LYS A 3 5.22 -20.62 -10.66
N THR A 4 5.03 -19.34 -11.02
CA THR A 4 5.29 -18.24 -10.10
C THR A 4 4.43 -18.43 -8.87
N SER A 5 5.08 -18.52 -7.71
CA SER A 5 4.45 -18.66 -6.41
C SER A 5 3.36 -17.62 -6.21
N SER A 6 2.24 -18.05 -5.61
CA SER A 6 1.09 -17.19 -5.38
C SER A 6 1.47 -15.97 -4.52
N LEU A 7 2.41 -16.12 -3.57
CA LEU A 7 2.97 -15.01 -2.81
C LEU A 7 3.74 -14.02 -3.70
N MET A 8 4.62 -14.51 -4.57
CA MET A 8 5.39 -13.66 -5.48
C MET A 8 4.46 -12.87 -6.41
N LYS A 9 3.39 -13.49 -6.91
CA LYS A 9 2.36 -12.79 -7.70
C LYS A 9 1.70 -11.66 -6.92
N ARG A 10 1.34 -11.88 -5.65
CA ARG A 10 0.79 -10.83 -4.77
C ARG A 10 1.77 -9.66 -4.63
N ILE A 11 3.03 -9.93 -4.33
CA ILE A 11 4.06 -8.89 -4.15
C ILE A 11 4.26 -8.09 -5.44
N ILE A 12 4.30 -8.76 -6.61
CA ILE A 12 4.43 -8.09 -7.90
C ILE A 12 3.24 -7.16 -8.13
N ILE A 13 1.99 -7.64 -7.94
CA ILE A 13 0.78 -6.82 -8.08
C ILE A 13 0.83 -5.61 -7.13
N GLY A 14 1.17 -5.85 -5.86
CA GLY A 14 1.26 -4.80 -4.85
C GLY A 14 2.29 -3.73 -5.21
N LYS A 15 3.50 -4.14 -5.61
CA LYS A 15 4.56 -3.21 -6.04
C LYS A 15 4.16 -2.43 -7.30
N SER A 16 3.58 -3.10 -8.30
CA SER A 16 3.16 -2.44 -9.54
C SER A 16 2.09 -1.40 -9.28
N LEU A 17 1.08 -1.71 -8.46
CA LEU A 17 0.03 -0.75 -8.10
C LEU A 17 0.58 0.39 -7.25
N GLY A 18 1.40 0.08 -6.25
CA GLY A 18 2.06 1.10 -5.41
C GLY A 18 2.94 2.04 -6.23
N PHE A 19 3.70 1.51 -7.18
CA PHE A 19 4.52 2.29 -8.09
C PHE A 19 3.67 3.20 -9.00
N LEU A 20 2.57 2.67 -9.57
CA LEU A 20 1.64 3.45 -10.39
C LEU A 20 1.01 4.59 -9.60
N PHE A 21 0.52 4.33 -8.38
CA PHE A 21 -0.04 5.38 -7.52
C PHE A 21 1.01 6.42 -7.11
N GLY A 22 2.24 5.98 -6.80
CA GLY A 22 3.35 6.86 -6.52
C GLY A 22 3.69 7.79 -7.71
N LEU A 23 3.70 7.25 -8.94
CA LEU A 23 3.91 8.04 -10.15
C LEU A 23 2.78 9.03 -10.40
N ILE A 24 1.52 8.60 -10.28
CA ILE A 24 0.35 9.46 -10.46
C ILE A 24 0.38 10.61 -9.44
N GLY A 25 0.65 10.30 -8.16
CA GLY A 25 0.76 11.32 -7.12
C GLY A 25 1.91 12.29 -7.37
N THR A 26 3.06 11.80 -7.86
CA THR A 26 4.20 12.67 -8.23
C THR A 26 3.85 13.62 -9.38
N LEU A 27 3.15 13.14 -10.41
CA LEU A 27 2.68 13.98 -11.50
C LEU A 27 1.67 15.03 -11.02
N ALA A 28 0.75 14.64 -10.12
CA ALA A 28 -0.19 15.57 -9.50
C ALA A 28 0.56 16.66 -8.70
N TYR A 29 1.59 16.30 -7.93
CA TYR A 29 2.42 17.26 -7.22
C TYR A 29 3.17 18.20 -8.14
N LEU A 30 3.75 17.70 -9.24
CA LEU A 30 4.47 18.55 -10.19
C LEU A 30 3.53 19.57 -10.87
N MET A 31 2.26 19.21 -11.08
CA MET A 31 1.25 20.11 -11.64
C MET A 31 0.78 21.19 -10.65
N LEU A 32 0.75 20.87 -9.35
CA LEU A 32 0.27 21.78 -8.30
C LEU A 32 1.38 22.69 -7.77
N ASP A 33 2.56 22.13 -7.51
CA ASP A 33 3.72 22.84 -7.01
C ASP A 33 5.01 22.32 -7.68
N PRO A 34 5.45 22.99 -8.76
CA PRO A 34 6.69 22.64 -9.45
C PRO A 34 7.96 22.79 -8.60
N THR A 35 7.88 23.43 -7.43
CA THR A 35 9.04 23.69 -6.56
C THR A 35 9.39 22.53 -5.63
N ILE A 36 8.56 21.49 -5.59
CA ILE A 36 8.78 20.30 -4.77
C ILE A 36 10.10 19.62 -5.18
N ALA A 37 11.00 19.48 -4.21
CA ALA A 37 12.30 18.89 -4.42
C ALA A 37 12.21 17.46 -4.98
N MET A 38 13.03 17.14 -5.99
CA MET A 38 13.15 15.81 -6.60
C MET A 38 13.34 14.69 -5.55
N ARG A 39 14.04 14.97 -4.44
CA ARG A 39 14.23 14.02 -3.33
C ARG A 39 12.90 13.55 -2.72
N PHE A 40 11.95 14.48 -2.54
CA PHE A 40 10.62 14.17 -2.02
C PHE A 40 9.83 13.33 -3.01
N GLN A 41 9.89 13.68 -4.30
CA GLN A 41 9.20 12.95 -5.37
C GLN A 41 9.66 11.49 -5.46
N VAL A 42 10.97 11.24 -5.49
CA VAL A 42 11.53 9.89 -5.50
C VAL A 42 11.16 9.13 -4.22
N GLY A 43 11.24 9.80 -3.06
CA GLY A 43 10.83 9.24 -1.78
C GLY A 43 9.37 8.81 -1.77
N PHE A 44 8.48 9.62 -2.34
CA PHE A 44 7.05 9.36 -2.46
C PHE A 44 6.77 8.12 -3.32
N VAL A 45 7.38 8.02 -4.50
CA VAL A 45 7.21 6.83 -5.37
C VAL A 45 7.66 5.54 -4.65
N LEU A 46 8.83 5.58 -4.01
CA LEU A 46 9.36 4.42 -3.28
C LEU A 46 8.50 4.07 -2.05
N TRP A 47 7.95 5.09 -1.38
CA TRP A 47 7.04 4.90 -0.27
C TRP A 47 5.78 4.14 -0.69
N TYR A 48 5.08 4.58 -1.74
CA TYR A 48 3.86 3.91 -2.19
C TYR A 48 4.14 2.54 -2.78
N THR A 49 5.30 2.34 -3.43
CA THR A 49 5.74 1.01 -3.87
C THR A 49 5.93 0.05 -2.68
N THR A 50 6.53 0.54 -1.59
CA THR A 50 6.72 -0.22 -0.35
C THR A 50 5.39 -0.52 0.34
N LEU A 51 4.52 0.49 0.45
CA LEU A 51 3.16 0.33 0.98
C LEU A 51 2.42 -0.77 0.23
N GLY A 52 2.41 -0.73 -1.11
CA GLY A 52 1.74 -1.73 -1.93
C GLY A 52 2.30 -3.13 -1.74
N ALA A 53 3.62 -3.27 -1.62
CA ALA A 53 4.25 -4.55 -1.32
C ALA A 53 3.81 -5.10 0.06
N ILE A 54 3.82 -4.25 1.09
CA ILE A 54 3.46 -4.64 2.45
C ILE A 54 1.98 -5.04 2.54
N VAL A 55 1.09 -4.23 1.98
CA VAL A 55 -0.35 -4.53 1.91
C VAL A 55 -0.59 -5.87 1.21
N ALA A 56 0.08 -6.12 0.08
CA ALA A 56 -0.06 -7.38 -0.64
C ALA A 56 0.45 -8.58 0.15
N MET A 57 1.58 -8.46 0.86
CA MET A 57 2.10 -9.50 1.76
C MET A 57 1.14 -9.80 2.91
N MET A 58 0.48 -8.77 3.46
CA MET A 58 -0.45 -8.95 4.57
C MET A 58 -1.63 -9.87 4.25
N GLY A 59 -2.02 -10.03 2.99
CA GLY A 59 -3.10 -10.97 2.65
C GLY A 59 -2.75 -12.44 2.63
N VAL A 60 -1.54 -12.82 3.04
CA VAL A 60 -1.24 -14.18 3.51
C VAL A 60 -1.91 -14.43 4.87
N TYR A 61 -2.03 -13.39 5.69
CA TYR A 61 -2.65 -13.46 7.01
C TYR A 61 -4.16 -13.25 6.91
N THR A 62 -4.91 -14.35 6.78
CA THR A 62 -6.38 -14.36 6.84
C THR A 62 -6.92 -14.55 8.26
N TYR A 63 -6.04 -14.77 9.24
CA TYR A 63 -6.40 -15.10 10.61
C TYR A 63 -5.51 -14.36 11.60
N HIS A 64 -6.12 -13.72 12.59
CA HIS A 64 -5.39 -13.03 13.64
C HIS A 64 -4.91 -14.04 14.70
N PRO A 65 -3.60 -14.21 14.94
CA PRO A 65 -3.07 -15.28 15.79
C PRO A 65 -3.48 -15.15 17.26
N LEU A 66 -3.59 -13.93 17.79
CA LEU A 66 -3.98 -13.69 19.19
C LEU A 66 -5.51 -13.65 19.40
N LEU A 67 -6.23 -12.86 18.59
CA LEU A 67 -7.67 -12.66 18.72
C LEU A 67 -8.53 -13.79 18.13
N LYS A 68 -7.92 -14.73 17.40
CA LYS A 68 -8.61 -15.88 16.79
C LYS A 68 -9.77 -15.51 15.85
N LEU A 69 -9.71 -14.32 15.26
CA LEU A 69 -10.71 -13.80 14.32
C LEU A 69 -10.20 -13.90 12.88
N SER A 70 -11.13 -14.22 11.96
CA SER A 70 -10.87 -14.09 10.52
C SER A 70 -10.70 -12.62 10.17
N LEU A 71 -9.60 -12.27 9.51
CA LEU A 71 -9.33 -10.93 8.98
C LEU A 71 -9.84 -10.87 7.54
N PRO A 72 -11.01 -10.24 7.28
CA PRO A 72 -11.49 -10.12 5.92
C PRO A 72 -10.56 -9.21 5.10
N TRP A 73 -10.47 -9.47 3.80
CA TRP A 73 -9.58 -8.76 2.87
C TRP A 73 -9.76 -7.23 2.93
N TRP A 74 -11.00 -6.75 3.03
CA TRP A 74 -11.26 -5.31 3.09
C TRP A 74 -10.70 -4.67 4.36
N PHE A 75 -10.67 -5.40 5.48
CA PHE A 75 -10.19 -4.86 6.75
C PHE A 75 -8.66 -4.85 6.83
N ARG A 76 -8.00 -5.94 6.43
CA ARG A 76 -6.53 -6.06 6.56
C ARG A 76 -5.80 -5.06 5.64
N GLY A 77 -6.26 -4.91 4.39
CA GLY A 77 -5.66 -3.98 3.44
C GLY A 77 -5.82 -2.53 3.89
N THR A 78 -7.04 -2.16 4.29
CA THR A 78 -7.35 -0.84 4.87
C THR A 78 -6.53 -0.57 6.12
N LEU A 79 -6.50 -1.49 7.08
CA LEU A 79 -5.77 -1.31 8.34
C LEU A 79 -4.28 -1.05 8.08
N MET A 80 -3.66 -1.83 7.20
CA MET A 80 -2.24 -1.67 6.90
C MET A 80 -1.95 -0.37 6.13
N GLY A 81 -2.83 0.01 5.20
CA GLY A 81 -2.72 1.27 4.49
C GLY A 81 -2.87 2.50 5.39
N VAL A 82 -3.81 2.46 6.34
CA VAL A 82 -3.97 3.47 7.40
C VAL A 82 -2.74 3.52 8.28
N TRP A 83 -2.26 2.36 8.76
CA TRP A 83 -1.11 2.28 9.65
C TRP A 83 0.14 2.89 9.03
N MET A 84 0.44 2.53 7.78
CA MET A 84 1.59 3.08 7.07
C MET A 84 1.51 4.61 6.96
N ASN A 85 0.37 5.16 6.53
CA ASN A 85 0.21 6.60 6.37
C ASN A 85 0.11 7.34 7.71
N PHE A 86 -0.40 6.70 8.74
CA PHE A 86 -0.38 7.24 10.09
C PHE A 86 1.05 7.45 10.58
N LEU A 87 1.98 6.52 10.30
CA LEU A 87 3.40 6.72 10.60
C LEU A 87 3.97 7.96 9.91
N LEU A 88 3.61 8.23 8.64
CA LEU A 88 4.03 9.46 7.97
C LEU A 88 3.51 10.72 8.66
N VAL A 89 2.24 10.72 9.07
CA VAL A 89 1.65 11.86 9.81
C VAL A 89 2.38 12.08 11.14
N LEU A 90 2.77 11.01 11.85
CA LEU A 90 3.53 11.13 13.09
C LEU A 90 4.96 11.65 12.88
N PHE A 91 5.64 11.21 11.82
CA PHE A 91 7.03 11.61 11.56
C PHE A 91 7.15 13.00 10.93
N ALA A 92 6.18 13.41 10.11
CA ALA A 92 6.27 14.62 9.30
C ALA A 92 4.93 15.36 9.16
N PRO A 93 4.27 15.74 10.26
CA PRO A 93 2.94 16.36 10.22
C PRO A 93 2.92 17.66 9.41
N ASP A 94 3.97 18.48 9.49
CA ASP A 94 4.06 19.76 8.77
C ASP A 94 4.19 19.56 7.25
N VAL A 95 4.92 18.52 6.82
CA VAL A 95 5.09 18.20 5.40
C VAL A 95 3.75 17.72 4.83
N VAL A 96 3.06 16.84 5.55
CA VAL A 96 1.74 16.33 5.15
C VAL A 96 0.70 17.47 5.13
N THR A 97 0.73 18.36 6.11
CA THR A 97 -0.20 19.52 6.13
C THR A 97 0.02 20.42 4.91
N ARG A 98 1.29 20.72 4.58
CA ARG A 98 1.61 21.55 3.39
C ARG A 98 1.03 20.97 2.11
N ILE A 99 1.17 19.66 1.91
CA ILE A 99 0.63 18.92 0.76
C ILE A 99 -0.88 19.13 0.58
N PHE A 100 -1.66 19.09 1.65
CA PHE A 100 -3.11 19.27 1.55
C PHE A 100 -3.50 20.74 1.41
N THR A 101 -2.76 21.65 2.03
CA THR A 101 -3.01 23.10 1.89
C THR A 101 -2.66 23.66 0.52
N THR A 102 -1.67 23.09 -0.20
CA THR A 102 -1.33 23.52 -1.56
C THR A 102 -2.37 23.11 -2.59
N MET A 103 -3.20 22.10 -2.29
CA MET A 103 -4.29 21.67 -3.16
C MET A 103 -5.51 22.61 -3.12
N ASP A 104 -5.62 23.49 -2.11
CA ASP A 104 -6.73 24.44 -1.90
C ASP A 104 -8.15 23.82 -1.97
N ILE A 105 -8.27 22.53 -1.67
CA ILE A 105 -9.53 21.76 -1.70
C ILE A 105 -10.27 21.76 -0.34
N GLY A 106 -9.93 22.69 0.56
CA GLY A 106 -10.51 22.77 1.91
C GLY A 106 -10.07 21.67 2.88
N LEU A 107 -9.14 20.80 2.48
CA LEU A 107 -8.54 19.79 3.35
C LEU A 107 -7.37 20.41 4.12
N THR A 108 -7.57 20.75 5.39
CA THR A 108 -6.54 21.38 6.23
C THR A 108 -5.89 20.44 7.23
N SER A 109 -6.48 19.27 7.46
CA SER A 109 -6.03 18.30 8.45
C SER A 109 -5.04 17.29 7.86
N PRO A 110 -3.86 17.03 8.48
CA PRO A 110 -2.93 16.02 7.99
C PRO A 110 -3.49 14.60 8.07
N TYR A 111 -4.54 14.38 8.88
CA TYR A 111 -5.18 13.08 9.04
C TYR A 111 -5.97 12.61 7.81
N TRP A 112 -6.19 13.48 6.81
CA TRP A 112 -6.75 13.07 5.52
C TRP A 112 -5.88 12.02 4.82
N LEU A 113 -4.57 11.99 5.11
CA LEU A 113 -3.66 10.97 4.61
C LEU A 113 -4.00 9.55 5.11
N LEU A 114 -4.66 9.42 6.27
CA LEU A 114 -5.10 8.11 6.77
C LEU A 114 -6.23 7.56 5.88
N LEU A 115 -7.14 8.42 5.44
CA LEU A 115 -8.25 8.04 4.57
C LEU A 115 -7.72 7.66 3.18
N GLU A 116 -6.76 8.40 2.66
CA GLU A 116 -6.05 8.04 1.44
C GLU A 116 -5.37 6.67 1.57
N GLY A 117 -4.67 6.44 2.68
CA GLY A 117 -4.06 5.14 3.01
C GLY A 117 -5.07 4.00 3.09
N ALA A 118 -6.23 4.25 3.71
CA ALA A 118 -7.32 3.29 3.79
C ALA A 118 -7.81 2.85 2.41
N VAL A 119 -8.01 3.82 1.51
CA VAL A 119 -8.50 3.60 0.14
C VAL A 119 -7.47 2.84 -0.69
N PHE A 120 -6.20 3.28 -0.69
CA PHE A 120 -5.16 2.57 -1.44
C PHE A 120 -4.90 1.17 -0.90
N GLY A 121 -4.87 1.01 0.43
CA GLY A 121 -4.73 -0.30 1.07
C GLY A 121 -5.86 -1.25 0.67
N LEU A 122 -7.10 -0.77 0.64
CA LEU A 122 -8.26 -1.54 0.20
C LEU A 122 -8.17 -1.95 -1.27
N LEU A 123 -7.84 -1.00 -2.15
CA LEU A 123 -7.74 -1.24 -3.60
C LEU A 123 -6.64 -2.25 -3.93
N ILE A 124 -5.46 -2.09 -3.30
CA ILE A 124 -4.33 -2.99 -3.52
C ILE A 124 -4.65 -4.40 -3.03
N ASP A 125 -5.19 -4.55 -1.83
CA ASP A 125 -5.50 -5.88 -1.31
C ASP A 125 -6.67 -6.54 -2.05
N TYR A 126 -7.66 -5.76 -2.50
CA TYR A 126 -8.73 -6.25 -3.38
C TYR A 126 -8.15 -6.85 -4.66
N LEU A 127 -7.29 -6.11 -5.37
CA LEU A 127 -6.69 -6.57 -6.63
C LEU A 127 -5.73 -7.75 -6.40
N ALA A 128 -4.90 -7.70 -5.37
CA ALA A 128 -4.00 -8.81 -5.02
C ALA A 128 -4.80 -10.09 -4.71
N THR A 129 -5.90 -9.96 -3.96
CA THR A 129 -6.78 -11.10 -3.63
C THR A 129 -7.50 -11.63 -4.86
N ARG A 130 -7.99 -10.74 -5.72
CA ARG A 130 -8.73 -11.10 -6.95
C ARG A 130 -7.88 -11.87 -7.96
N TYR A 131 -6.61 -11.52 -8.11
CA TYR A 131 -5.72 -12.06 -9.15
C TYR A 131 -4.72 -13.11 -8.64
N ALA A 132 -4.37 -13.11 -7.35
CA ALA A 132 -3.37 -14.01 -6.80
C ALA A 132 -3.85 -14.88 -5.63
N GLY A 133 -5.11 -14.73 -5.19
CA GLY A 133 -5.70 -15.51 -4.08
C GLY A 133 -5.26 -15.00 -2.71
N GLU A 134 -5.73 -15.63 -1.62
CA GLU A 134 -5.39 -15.23 -0.24
C GLU A 134 -5.14 -16.41 0.71
N GLY A 135 -4.53 -16.13 1.86
CA GLY A 135 -4.33 -17.08 2.95
C GLY A 135 -3.07 -17.94 2.85
N ALA A 136 -2.92 -18.89 3.79
CA ALA A 136 -1.73 -19.74 3.91
C ALA A 136 -1.43 -20.56 2.65
N ALA A 137 -2.44 -20.88 1.84
CA ALA A 137 -2.27 -21.55 0.56
C ALA A 137 -1.34 -20.78 -0.40
N CYS A 138 -1.29 -19.44 -0.28
CA CYS A 138 -0.39 -18.61 -1.07
C CYS A 138 1.10 -18.83 -0.72
N ALA A 139 1.40 -19.12 0.54
CA ALA A 139 2.75 -19.37 1.04
C ALA A 139 3.14 -20.86 0.95
N LEU A 140 2.19 -21.78 1.18
CA LEU A 140 2.42 -23.22 1.10
C LEU A 140 2.62 -23.72 -0.35
N ALA A 141 2.05 -23.02 -1.33
CA ALA A 141 2.32 -23.27 -2.74
C ALA A 141 3.79 -23.01 -3.13
N ASP A 142 4.49 -22.15 -2.39
CA ASP A 142 5.91 -21.85 -2.55
C ASP A 142 6.78 -23.02 -2.06
N GLN A 143 6.53 -23.48 -0.82
CA GLN A 143 7.28 -24.58 -0.21
C GLN A 143 7.20 -25.91 -0.99
N LYS A 144 6.08 -26.14 -1.69
CA LYS A 144 5.89 -27.37 -2.49
C LYS A 144 6.61 -27.32 -3.85
N GLY A 145 7.04 -26.14 -4.29
CA GLY A 145 7.81 -25.95 -5.53
C GLY A 145 9.31 -26.24 -5.37
N ASP A 146 9.83 -26.13 -4.15
CA ASP A 146 11.26 -26.30 -3.83
C ASP A 146 11.63 -27.73 -3.39
N ALA A 147 10.66 -28.66 -3.37
CA ALA A 147 10.83 -30.03 -2.89
C ALA A 147 11.06 -31.07 -4.01
N ILE A 148 11.56 -30.65 -5.20
CA ILE A 148 11.87 -31.54 -6.33
C ILE A 148 13.28 -31.29 -6.82
#